data_AF-A0A355UVL6-F1
#
_entry.id   AF-A0A355UVL6-F1
#
_cell.length_a   1.000
_cell.length_b   1.000
_cell.length_c   1.000
_cell.angle_alpha   90.00
_cell.angle_beta   90.00
_cell.angle_gamma   90.00
#
_symmetry.space_group_name_H-M   'P 1'
#
loop_
_entity.id
_entity.type
_entity.pdbx_description
1 polymer ?
#
loop_
_entity_poly.entity_id
_entity_poly.type
_entity_poly.pdbx_seq_one_letter_code
_entity_poly.pdbx_strand_id
1 'polypeptide(L)' 'MEPADRLDLLLGQILQRNRFISFEQLEEALAHQAAGDKRPIGEILSKSGACTPDQLLIAVMQQYALLSSAEITNN' A
#
# COMPACT_ATOMS: atom_id res chain seq x y z
N MET A 1 -4.43 12.57 15.30
CA MET A 1 -3.79 11.50 14.50
C MET A 1 -2.31 11.81 14.49
N GLU A 2 -1.51 10.92 15.05
CA GLU A 2 -0.06 11.06 15.06
C GLU A 2 0.47 10.86 13.62
N PRO A 3 1.61 11.46 13.24
CA PRO A 3 2.16 11.31 11.89
C PRO A 3 2.46 9.86 11.51
N ALA A 4 2.74 8.99 12.49
CA ALA A 4 2.95 7.56 12.28
C ALA A 4 1.66 6.83 11.85
N ASP A 5 0.48 7.23 12.35
CA ASP A 5 -0.81 6.59 12.03
C ASP A 5 -1.16 6.72 10.54
N ARG A 6 -0.65 7.77 9.86
CA ARG A 6 -0.87 7.95 8.42
C ARG A 6 -0.08 6.96 7.58
N LEU A 7 0.99 6.37 8.11
CA LEU A 7 1.76 5.35 7.39
C LEU A 7 0.95 4.07 7.25
N ASP A 8 0.11 3.73 8.22
CA ASP A 8 -0.80 2.58 8.17
C ASP A 8 -1.86 2.68 7.08
N LEU A 9 -2.06 3.89 6.53
CA LEU A 9 -2.97 4.16 5.42
C LEU A 9 -2.30 3.98 4.05
N LEU A 10 -0.97 3.81 3.99
CA LEU A 10 -0.26 3.61 2.73
C LEU A 10 -0.52 2.19 2.21
N LEU A 11 -0.82 2.09 0.91
CA LEU A 11 -1.16 0.82 0.28
C LEU A 11 -0.06 -0.24 0.47
N GLY A 12 1.21 0.15 0.35
CA GLY A 12 2.35 -0.74 0.59
C GLY A 12 2.42 -1.28 2.01
N GLN A 13 2.08 -0.46 3.01
CA GLN A 13 2.06 -0.87 4.42
C GLN A 13 0.88 -1.81 4.71
N ILE A 14 -0.28 -1.54 4.11
CA ILE A 14 -1.45 -2.44 4.21
C ILE A 14 -1.14 -3.81 3.60
N LEU A 15 -0.53 -3.83 2.40
CA LEU A 15 -0.11 -5.06 1.73
C LEU A 15 0.89 -5.88 2.59
N GLN A 16 1.87 -5.20 3.19
CA GLN A 16 2.85 -5.84 4.07
C GLN A 16 2.20 -6.37 5.35
N ARG A 17 1.34 -5.58 5.99
CA ARG A 17 0.66 -5.96 7.25
C ARG A 17 -0.26 -7.16 7.07
N ASN A 18 -0.92 -7.26 5.91
CA ASN A 18 -1.69 -8.45 5.52
C ASN A 18 -0.83 -9.65 5.14
N ARG A 19 0.51 -9.52 5.14
CA ARG A 19 1.48 -10.51 4.68
C ARG A 19 1.27 -10.94 3.23
N PHE A 20 0.68 -10.07 2.41
CA PHE A 20 0.56 -10.30 0.97
C PHE A 20 1.90 -10.07 0.26
N ILE A 21 2.74 -9.20 0.82
CA ILE A 21 4.11 -8.97 0.37
C ILE A 21 5.06 -9.01 1.58
N SER A 22 6.33 -9.29 1.31
CA SER A 22 7.42 -9.15 2.28
C SER A 22 7.95 -7.71 2.34
N PHE A 23 8.76 -7.43 3.37
CA PHE A 23 9.49 -6.17 3.49
C PHE A 23 10.41 -5.95 2.28
N GLU A 24 11.16 -6.97 1.88
CA GLU A 24 12.10 -6.94 0.76
C GLU A 24 11.40 -6.61 -0.57
N GLN A 25 10.25 -7.24 -0.83
CA GLN A 25 9.45 -6.97 -2.03
C GLN A 25 8.90 -5.54 -2.07
N LEU A 26 8.52 -4.99 -0.91
CA LEU A 26 8.08 -3.61 -0.81
C LEU A 26 9.23 -2.64 -1.08
N GLU A 27 10.41 -2.90 -0.50
CA GLU A 27 11.60 -2.08 -0.74
C GLU A 27 12.04 -2.11 -2.21
N GLU A 28 12.03 -3.28 -2.84
CA GLU A 28 12.36 -3.42 -4.27
C GLU A 28 11.41 -2.59 -5.14
N ALA A 29 10.09 -2.70 -4.88
CA ALA A 29 9.09 -1.94 -5.62
C ALA A 29 9.24 -0.41 -5.41
N LEU A 30 9.58 0.03 -4.20
CA LEU A 30 9.86 1.43 -3.89
C LEU A 30 11.14 1.92 -4.57
N ALA A 31 12.19 1.08 -4.64
CA ALA A 31 13.42 1.40 -5.34
C ALA A 31 13.16 1.59 -6.85
N HIS A 32 12.32 0.76 -7.46
CA HIS A 32 11.89 0.94 -8.85
C HIS A 32 11.13 2.25 -9.06
N GLN A 33 10.22 2.59 -8.16
CA GLN A 33 9.47 3.85 -8.21
C GLN A 33 10.40 5.06 -8.08
N ALA A 34 11.34 5.02 -7.14
CA ALA A 34 12.34 6.06 -6.92
C ALA A 34 13.31 6.20 -8.10
N ALA A 35 13.61 5.11 -8.81
CA ALA A 35 14.47 5.09 -9.99
C ALA A 35 13.82 5.70 -11.25
N GLY A 36 12.55 6.14 -11.17
CA GLY A 36 11.86 6.85 -12.24
C GLY A 36 10.62 6.14 -12.79
N ASP A 37 10.26 4.98 -12.23
CA ASP A 37 8.97 4.36 -12.55
C ASP A 37 7.82 5.16 -11.94
N LYS A 38 6.98 5.75 -12.80
CA LYS A 38 5.86 6.60 -12.37
C LYS A 38 4.60 5.81 -12.03
N ARG A 39 4.62 4.48 -12.14
CA ARG A 39 3.48 3.64 -11.83
C ARG A 39 3.18 3.63 -10.33
N PRO A 40 1.91 3.48 -9.94
CA PRO A 40 1.54 3.31 -8.54
C PRO A 40 2.17 2.05 -7.96
N ILE A 41 2.53 2.08 -6.67
CA ILE A 41 3.26 0.98 -6.01
C ILE A 41 2.52 -0.35 -6.11
N GLY A 42 1.19 -0.34 -6.04
CA GLY A 42 0.37 -1.53 -6.20
C GLY A 42 0.48 -2.17 -7.59
N GLU A 43 0.64 -1.36 -8.64
CA GLU A 43 0.87 -1.88 -9.99
C GLU A 43 2.28 -2.48 -10.12
N ILE A 44 3.29 -1.82 -9.55
CA ILE A 44 4.67 -2.33 -9.54
C ILE A 44 4.72 -3.69 -8.83
N LEU A 45 4.13 -3.79 -7.64
CA LEU A 45 4.06 -5.03 -6.85
C LEU A 45 3.27 -6.15 -7.55
N SER A 46 2.19 -5.79 -8.26
CA SER A 46 1.44 -6.79 -9.02
C SER A 46 2.22 -7.27 -10.25
N LYS A 47 2.89 -6.36 -10.96
CA LYS A 47 3.69 -6.68 -12.16
C LYS A 47 4.96 -7.45 -11.84
N SER A 48 5.57 -7.24 -10.67
CA SER A 48 6.70 -8.03 -10.19
C SER A 48 6.29 -9.42 -9.68
N GLY A 49 4.99 -9.70 -9.57
CA GLY A 49 4.48 -10.95 -9.01
C GLY A 49 4.54 -11.02 -7.49
N ALA A 50 4.85 -9.90 -6.81
CA ALA A 50 4.88 -9.82 -5.36
C ALA A 50 3.49 -9.97 -4.74
N CYS A 51 2.43 -9.49 -5.41
CA CYS A 51 1.05 -9.70 -5.00
C CYS A 51 0.13 -10.03 -6.18
N THR A 52 -0.94 -10.78 -5.89
CA THR A 52 -2.00 -11.08 -6.84
C THR A 52 -2.98 -9.91 -7.00
N PRO A 53 -3.74 -9.82 -8.12
CA PRO A 53 -4.78 -8.81 -8.29
C PRO A 53 -5.84 -8.84 -7.17
N ASP A 54 -6.22 -10.02 -6.69
CA ASP A 54 -7.17 -10.18 -5.59
C ASP A 54 -6.62 -9.61 -4.27
N GLN A 55 -5.35 -9.90 -3.94
CA GLN A 55 -4.69 -9.33 -2.77
C GLN A 55 -4.58 -7.80 -2.85
N LEU A 56 -4.28 -7.28 -4.04
CA LEU A 56 -4.25 -5.85 -4.29
C LEU A 56 -5.62 -5.21 -4.08
N LEU A 57 -6.69 -5.83 -4.60
CA LEU A 57 -8.06 -5.37 -4.42
C LEU A 57 -8.46 -5.30 -2.94
N ILE A 58 -8.16 -6.36 -2.17
CA ILE A 58 -8.43 -6.40 -0.72
C ILE A 58 -7.72 -5.24 -0.01
N ALA A 59 -6.45 -5.00 -0.33
CA ALA A 59 -5.67 -3.94 0.29
C ALA A 59 -6.21 -2.53 -0.05
N VAL A 60 -6.62 -2.30 -1.31
CA VAL A 60 -7.25 -1.04 -1.74
C VAL A 60 -8.58 -0.81 -1.04
N MET A 61 -9.42 -1.84 -0.91
CA MET A 61 -10.68 -1.74 -0.18
C MET A 61 -10.47 -1.36 1.30
N GLN A 62 -9.48 -1.97 1.95
CA GLN A 62 -9.12 -1.62 3.32
C GLN A 62 -8.58 -0.19 3.42
N GLN A 63 -7.72 0.22 2.49
CA GLN A 63 -7.23 1.59 2.43
C GLN A 63 -8.37 2.60 2.35
N TYR A 64 -9.35 2.36 1.48
CA TYR A 64 -10.52 3.22 1.32
C TYR A 64 -11.37 3.28 2.59
N ALA A 65 -11.62 2.13 3.23
CA ALA A 65 -12.36 2.07 4.49
C ALA A 65 -11.67 2.88 5.61
N LEU A 66 -10.35 2.73 5.74
CA LEU A 66 -9.56 3.46 6.73
C LEU A 66 -9.55 4.97 6.46
N LEU A 67 -9.37 5.40 5.20
CA LEU A 67 -9.42 6.81 4.81
C LEU A 67 -10.80 7.42 5.10
N SER A 68 -11.87 6.72 4.73
CA SER A 68 -13.24 7.19 4.97
C SER A 68 -13.56 7.37 6.46
N SER A 69 -13.00 6.51 7.32
CA SER A 69 -13.16 6.63 8.78
C SER A 69 -12.33 7.78 9.38
N ALA A 70 -11.18 8.11 8.78
CA ALA A 70 -10.31 9.20 9.22
C ALA A 70 -10.87 10.59 8.86
N GLU A 71 -11.62 10.70 7.76
CA GLU A 71 -12.27 11.96 7.35
C GLU A 71 -13.38 12.39 8.32
N ILE A 72 -14.09 11.44 8.96
CA ILE A 72 -15.18 11.73 9.91
C ILE A 72 -14.66 12.33 11.23
N THR A 73 -13.38 12.15 11.57
CA THR A 73 -12.81 12.60 12.86
C THR A 73 -12.32 14.05 12.84
N ASN A 74 -12.33 14.74 11.69
CA ASN A 74 -11.81 16.11 11.53
C ASN A 74 -12.89 17.22 11.40
N ASN A 75 -14.13 16.95 11.81
CA ASN A 75 -15.21 17.95 11.90
C ASN A 75 -15.85 17.94 13.30
#